data_AF-A0A941Y8V4-F1
#
_entry.id   AF-A0A941Y8V4-F1
#
_cell.length_a   1.000
_cell.length_b   1.000
_cell.length_c   1.000
_cell.angle_alpha   90.00
_cell.angle_beta   90.00
_cell.angle_gamma   90.00
#
_symmetry.space_group_name_H-M   'P 1'
#
loop_
_entity.id
_entity.type
_entity.pdbx_description
1 polymer ?
#
loop_
_entity_poly.entity_id
_entity_poly.type
_entity_poly.pdbx_seq_one_letter_code
_entity_poly.pdbx_strand_id
1 'polypeptide(L)' 'METVVTEERGRWAVDIVVVFADGVVRKRIDTHHTKARAELSARLIKRAAERELRGPLNG' A
#
# COMPACT_ATOMS: atom_id res chain seq x y z
N MET A 1 1.10 -5.02 7.70
CA MET A 1 1.72 -4.52 6.45
C MET A 1 1.59 -3.01 6.39
N GLU A 2 2.44 -2.35 5.64
CA GLU A 2 2.40 -0.90 5.42
C GLU A 2 2.28 -0.56 3.93
N THR A 3 1.70 0.60 3.63
CA THR A 3 1.68 1.20 2.30
C THR A 3 2.49 2.48 2.34
N VAL A 4 3.51 2.58 1.50
CA VAL A 4 4.44 3.70 1.47
C VAL A 4 4.24 4.47 0.16
N VAL A 5 4.14 5.79 0.26
CA VAL A 5 4.11 6.69 -0.90
C VAL A 5 5.48 7.36 -1.01
N THR A 6 6.13 7.22 -2.17
CA THR A 6 7.46 7.79 -2.41
C THR A 6 7.47 8.52 -3.74
N GLU A 7 8.16 9.65 -3.80
CA GLU A 7 8.39 10.36 -5.05
C GLU A 7 9.56 9.72 -5.81
N GLU A 8 9.33 9.38 -7.07
CA GLU A 8 10.34 8.83 -7.97
C GLU A 8 10.19 9.43 -9.37
N ARG A 9 11.25 10.10 -9.86
CA ARG A 9 11.32 10.65 -11.22
C ARG A 9 10.08 11.48 -11.60
N GLY A 10 9.60 12.33 -10.69
CA GLY A 10 8.41 13.18 -10.89
C GLY A 10 7.07 12.44 -10.87
N ARG A 11 7.05 11.18 -10.42
CA ARG A 11 5.85 10.37 -10.21
C ARG A 11 5.77 9.92 -8.76
N TRP A 12 4.57 9.56 -8.33
CA TRP A 12 4.31 9.13 -6.95
C TRP A 12 4.04 7.63 -6.93
N ALA A 13 5.03 6.87 -6.52
CA ALA A 13 4.96 5.42 -6.39
C ALA A 13 4.22 5.03 -5.10
N VAL A 14 3.42 3.97 -5.19
CA VAL A 14 2.81 3.30 -4.05
C VAL A 14 3.43 1.92 -3.93
N ASP A 15 4.12 1.68 -2.82
CA ASP A 15 4.73 0.41 -2.49
C ASP A 15 4.03 -0.23 -1.29
N ILE A 16 3.84 -1.55 -1.31
CA ILE A 16 3.48 -2.33 -0.12
C ILE A 16 4.76 -2.85 0.51
N VAL A 17 4.86 -2.69 1.83
CA VAL A 17 5.94 -3.24 2.64
C VAL A 17 5.37 -4.25 3.62
N VAL A 18 5.86 -5.48 3.58
CA VAL A 18 5.52 -6.55 4.52
C VAL A 18 6.78 -6.95 5.27
N VAL A 19 6.73 -6.90 6.59
CA VAL A 19 7.80 -7.34 7.47
C VAL A 19 7.44 -8.72 7.99
N PHE A 20 8.35 -9.67 7.78
CA PHE A 20 8.33 -11.03 8.30
C PHE A 20 9.44 -11.19 9.34
N ALA A 21 9.46 -12.31 10.06
CA ALA A 21 10.51 -12.59 11.04
C ALA A 21 11.90 -12.75 10.41
N ASP A 22 11.95 -13.15 9.13
CA ASP A 22 13.15 -13.46 8.36
C ASP A 22 13.52 -12.39 7.33
N GLY A 23 12.72 -11.33 7.17
CA GLY A 23 13.04 -10.27 6.23
C GLY A 23 11.90 -9.30 5.92
N VAL A 24 12.18 -8.41 4.97
CA VAL A 24 11.24 -7.38 4.53
C VAL A 24 11.01 -7.52 3.03
N VAL A 25 9.76 -7.64 2.62
CA VAL A 25 9.35 -7.61 1.23
C VAL A 25 8.78 -6.25 0.91
N ARG A 26 9.36 -5.58 -0.09
CA ARG A 26 8.83 -4.35 -0.68
C ARG A 26 8.39 -4.63 -2.11
N LYS A 27 7.15 -4.29 -2.45
CA LYS A 27 6.60 -4.46 -3.80
C LYS A 27 5.89 -3.21 -4.27
N ARG A 28 6.22 -2.75 -5.49
CA ARG A 28 5.50 -1.69 -6.17
C ARG A 28 4.14 -2.16 -6.64
N ILE A 29 3.12 -1.35 -6.36
CA ILE A 29 1.76 -1.60 -6.80
C ILE A 29 1.43 -0.73 -8.01
N ASP A 30 1.66 0.59 -7.91
CA ASP A 30 1.33 1.52 -9.00
C ASP A 30 2.07 2.86 -8.86
N THR A 31 1.98 3.72 -9.88
CA THR A 31 2.55 5.07 -9.90
C THR A 31 1.52 6.11 -10.37
N HIS A 32 1.41 7.22 -9.63
CA HIS A 32 0.41 8.26 -9.88
C HIS A 32 1.09 9.57 -10.29
N HIS A 33 0.35 10.45 -10.96
CA HIS A 33 0.85 11.78 -11.35
C HIS A 33 0.91 12.78 -10.20
N THR A 34 0.13 12.57 -9.14
CA THR A 34 0.07 13.48 -7.99
C THR A 34 0.14 12.72 -6.68
N LYS A 35 0.73 13.36 -5.65
CA LYS A 35 0.83 12.81 -4.30
C LYS A 35 -0.55 12.44 -3.73
N ALA A 36 -1.52 13.34 -3.89
CA ALA A 36 -2.88 13.14 -3.38
C ALA A 36 -3.55 11.87 -3.94
N ARG A 37 -3.33 11.55 -5.22
CA ARG A 37 -3.85 10.30 -5.82
C ARG A 37 -3.14 9.07 -5.28
N ALA A 38 -1.81 9.12 -5.16
CA ALA A 38 -1.04 8.03 -4.57
C ALA A 38 -1.44 7.76 -3.11
N GLU A 39 -1.62 8.80 -2.30
CA GLU A 39 -2.07 8.69 -0.92
C GLU A 39 -3.48 8.12 -0.80
N LEU A 40 -4.41 8.57 -1.65
CA LEU A 40 -5.75 8.01 -1.68
C LEU A 40 -5.71 6.51 -2.02
N SER A 41 -4.96 6.13 -3.05
CA SER A 41 -4.78 4.73 -3.45
C SER A 41 -4.17 3.90 -2.31
N ALA A 42 -3.09 4.39 -1.68
CA ALA A 42 -2.45 3.74 -0.53
C ALA A 42 -3.43 3.48 0.63
N ARG A 43 -4.26 4.48 0.98
CA ARG A 43 -5.28 4.32 2.03
C ARG A 43 -6.31 3.24 1.69
N LEU A 44 -6.77 3.19 0.44
CA LEU A 44 -7.74 2.19 0.00
C LEU A 44 -7.16 0.78 0.01
N ILE A 45 -5.93 0.61 -0.47
CA ILE A 45 -5.21 -0.67 -0.44
C ILE A 45 -5.03 -1.15 0.99
N LYS A 46 -4.55 -0.28 1.89
CA LYS A 46 -4.37 -0.61 3.30
C LYS A 46 -5.68 -1.08 3.92
N ARG A 47 -6.76 -0.33 3.73
CA ARG A 47 -8.09 -0.68 4.27
C ARG A 47 -8.61 -2.00 3.72
N ALA A 48 -8.44 -2.27 2.43
CA ALA A 48 -8.90 -3.51 1.81
C ALA A 48 -8.17 -4.73 2.39
N ALA A 49 -6.84 -4.64 2.52
CA ALA A 49 -6.04 -5.72 3.09
C ALA A 49 -6.31 -5.92 4.60
N GLU A 50 -6.45 -4.84 5.37
CA GLU A 50 -6.82 -4.93 6.80
C GLU A 50 -8.17 -5.60 6.99
N ARG A 51 -9.13 -5.35 6.10
CA ARG A 51 -10.42 -6.05 6.11
C ARG A 51 -10.25 -7.52 5.81
N GLU A 52 -9.51 -7.87 4.76
CA GLU A 52 -9.26 -9.26 4.38
C GLU A 52 -8.64 -10.07 5.53
N LEU A 53 -7.66 -9.48 6.23
CA LEU A 53 -7.00 -10.10 7.38
C LEU A 53 -7.93 -10.37 8.57
N ARG A 54 -9.04 -9.62 8.70
CA ARG A 54 -10.02 -9.78 9.79
C ARG A 54 -11.14 -10.78 9.44
N GLY A 55 -11.25 -11.20 8.18
CA GLY A 55 -12.38 -11.99 7.68
C GLY A 55 -13.66 -11.16 7.47
N PRO A 56 -14.71 -11.74 6.86
CA PRO A 56 -15.98 -11.05 6.66
C PRO A 56 -16.60 -10.62 7.99
N LEU A 57 -17.00 -9.34 8.07
CA LEU A 57 -17.59 -8.76 9.29
C LEU A 57 -19.02 -9.26 9.56
N ASN A 58 -19.69 -9.80 8.54
CA ASN A 58 -21.01 -10.42 8.64
C ASN A 58 -20.93 -11.77 7.91
N GLY A 59 -20.93 -12.86 8.67
CA GLY A 59 -21.09 -14.23 8.15
C GLY A 59 -22.55 -14.56 7.93
#